data_AF-R5PQ90-F1
#
_entry.id   AF-R5PQ90-F1
#
_cell.length_a   1.000
_cell.length_b   1.000
_cell.length_c   1.000
_cell.angle_alpha   90.00
_cell.angle_beta   90.00
_cell.angle_gamma   90.00
#
_symmetry.space_group_name_H-M   'P 1'
#
loop_
_entity.id
_entity.type
_entity.pdbx_description
1 polymer ?
#
loop_
_entity_poly.entity_id
_entity_poly.type
_entity_poly.pdbx_seq_one_letter_code
_entity_poly.pdbx_strand_id
1 'polypeptide(L)'
;MPKVYKIFGPGNQYVMAAKQQVSLHDVAIDMPAGPSEVCVVADDTCNEVFVAADLLSQAEHGIDSQVLLITTSETFASKVETEVEKQLARLPRKEIAAKALDNSKIVIVANNTEAMALANAYAPEHLILPSDNYEELAQMVVNAGSVFLGKYACESAGDYASGTNHTLPTHGYALAYNGVNLDSYNRKITFQHLTAQGVNSIGKAVVTMAENEQLEAHANAMRVRM
;
A
#
# COMPACT_ATOMS: atom_id res chain seq x y z
N MET A 1 -3.60 -24.03 21.20
CA MET A 1 -2.85 -22.89 20.65
C MET A 1 -2.97 -21.70 21.60
N PRO A 2 -1.90 -20.95 21.89
CA PRO A 2 -1.98 -19.78 22.78
C PRO A 2 -2.79 -18.65 22.12
N LYS A 3 -3.50 -17.84 22.94
CA LYS A 3 -4.14 -16.60 22.47
C LYS A 3 -3.05 -15.58 22.13
N VAL A 4 -3.18 -14.93 20.98
CA VAL A 4 -2.26 -13.86 20.51
C VAL A 4 -2.93 -12.49 20.64
N TYR A 5 -2.14 -11.42 20.60
CA TYR A 5 -2.63 -10.03 20.64
C TYR A 5 -2.84 -9.40 19.26
N LYS A 6 -2.14 -9.91 18.24
CA LYS A 6 -2.25 -9.45 16.86
C LYS A 6 -2.04 -10.62 15.88
N ILE A 7 -2.85 -10.70 14.84
CA ILE A 7 -2.77 -11.72 13.78
C ILE A 7 -2.21 -11.08 12.50
N PHE A 8 -1.28 -11.77 11.85
CA PHE A 8 -0.62 -11.34 10.61
C PHE A 8 -0.82 -12.36 9.50
N GLY A 9 -0.68 -11.88 8.27
CA GLY A 9 -0.55 -12.70 7.08
C GLY A 9 -1.76 -12.59 6.16
N PRO A 10 -1.54 -12.67 4.84
CA PRO A 10 -2.61 -12.70 3.85
C PRO A 10 -3.32 -14.06 3.85
N GLY A 11 -4.41 -14.14 3.13
CA GLY A 11 -5.11 -15.38 2.87
C GLY A 11 -6.29 -15.16 1.93
N ASN A 12 -6.96 -16.24 1.56
CA ASN A 12 -8.16 -16.14 0.74
C ASN A 12 -9.28 -15.34 1.43
N GLN A 13 -10.35 -15.07 0.68
CA GLN A 13 -11.53 -14.34 1.17
C GLN A 13 -12.08 -14.84 2.53
N TYR A 14 -11.99 -16.14 2.83
CA TYR A 14 -12.45 -16.71 4.10
C TYR A 14 -11.52 -16.36 5.26
N VAL A 15 -10.20 -16.45 5.05
CA VAL A 15 -9.20 -16.02 6.04
C VAL A 15 -9.37 -14.54 6.34
N MET A 16 -9.55 -13.73 5.30
CA MET A 16 -9.75 -12.29 5.46
C MET A 16 -11.05 -11.97 6.23
N ALA A 17 -12.17 -12.60 5.86
CA ALA A 17 -13.42 -12.45 6.60
C ALA A 17 -13.28 -12.87 8.07
N ALA A 18 -12.57 -13.96 8.36
CA ALA A 18 -12.30 -14.40 9.73
C ALA A 18 -11.45 -13.38 10.51
N LYS A 19 -10.40 -12.83 9.88
CA LYS A 19 -9.57 -11.75 10.45
C LYS A 19 -10.40 -10.51 10.78
N GLN A 20 -11.28 -10.09 9.87
CA GLN A 20 -12.18 -8.95 10.12
C GLN A 20 -13.10 -9.21 11.30
N GLN A 21 -13.77 -10.36 11.34
CA GLN A 21 -14.72 -10.68 12.41
C GLN A 21 -14.05 -10.69 13.79
N VAL A 22 -12.89 -11.33 13.93
CA VAL A 22 -12.17 -11.35 15.22
C VAL A 22 -11.61 -9.98 15.62
N SER A 23 -11.31 -9.13 14.62
CA SER A 23 -10.80 -7.78 14.87
C SER A 23 -11.81 -6.81 15.48
N LEU A 24 -13.11 -7.09 15.35
CA LEU A 24 -14.17 -6.26 15.91
C LEU A 24 -14.20 -6.29 17.44
N HIS A 25 -13.72 -7.36 18.07
CA HIS A 25 -13.95 -7.60 19.50
C HIS A 25 -12.73 -8.07 20.28
N ASP A 26 -11.80 -8.82 19.68
CA ASP A 26 -10.87 -9.65 20.46
C ASP A 26 -9.39 -9.39 20.21
N VAL A 27 -8.98 -9.22 18.95
CA VAL A 27 -7.56 -9.26 18.58
C VAL A 27 -7.25 -8.27 17.46
N ALA A 28 -6.10 -7.60 17.52
CA ALA A 28 -5.71 -6.75 16.40
C ALA A 28 -5.37 -7.60 15.16
N ILE A 29 -5.48 -7.00 13.97
CA ILE A 29 -4.92 -7.55 12.73
C ILE A 29 -3.90 -6.56 12.16
N ASP A 30 -3.03 -7.04 11.29
CA ASP A 30 -2.08 -6.23 10.53
C ASP A 30 -2.79 -5.17 9.67
N MET A 31 -3.54 -5.62 8.67
CA MET A 31 -4.29 -4.77 7.75
C MET A 31 -5.36 -5.58 7.03
N PRO A 32 -6.37 -4.90 6.45
CA PRO A 32 -7.23 -5.54 5.47
C PRO A 32 -6.46 -5.93 4.21
N ALA A 33 -6.78 -7.09 3.63
CA ALA A 33 -6.23 -7.54 2.35
C ALA A 33 -7.38 -7.90 1.41
N GLY A 34 -7.29 -7.47 0.16
CA GLY A 34 -8.13 -7.90 -0.95
C GLY A 34 -7.32 -8.74 -1.94
N PRO A 35 -7.79 -8.89 -3.19
CA PRO A 35 -6.98 -9.44 -4.28
C PRO A 35 -5.71 -8.62 -4.47
N SER A 36 -4.65 -9.26 -4.96
CA SER A 36 -3.36 -8.59 -5.19
C SER A 36 -3.34 -7.79 -6.48
N GLU A 37 -2.55 -6.72 -6.51
CA GLU A 37 -2.57 -5.76 -7.61
C GLU A 37 -1.20 -5.15 -7.94
N VAL A 38 -0.97 -4.92 -9.24
CA VAL A 38 0.21 -4.19 -9.72
C VAL A 38 -0.21 -3.10 -10.69
N CYS A 39 0.38 -1.92 -10.52
CA CYS A 39 0.26 -0.80 -11.44
C CYS A 39 1.65 -0.49 -12.02
N VAL A 40 1.77 -0.48 -13.33
CA VAL A 40 2.99 -0.10 -14.05
C VAL A 40 2.75 1.23 -14.75
N VAL A 41 3.62 2.22 -14.50
CA VAL A 41 3.61 3.50 -15.23
C VAL A 41 4.81 3.53 -16.17
N ALA A 42 4.56 3.43 -17.48
CA ALA A 42 5.61 3.26 -18.48
C ALA A 42 5.30 4.03 -19.78
N ASP A 43 6.35 4.37 -20.53
CA ASP A 43 6.27 5.09 -21.81
C ASP A 43 7.07 4.37 -22.92
N ASP A 44 7.17 4.98 -24.10
CA ASP A 44 7.90 4.43 -25.25
C ASP A 44 9.40 4.18 -25.01
N THR A 45 9.97 4.74 -23.93
CA THR A 45 11.38 4.52 -23.57
C THR A 45 11.59 3.25 -22.77
N CYS A 46 10.51 2.69 -22.21
CA CYS A 46 10.54 1.48 -21.41
C CYS A 46 10.61 0.22 -22.30
N ASN A 47 11.02 -0.89 -21.70
CA ASN A 47 11.07 -2.17 -22.40
C ASN A 47 9.72 -2.90 -22.28
N GLU A 48 9.02 -3.10 -23.40
CA GLU A 48 7.71 -3.75 -23.44
C GLU A 48 7.74 -5.21 -22.94
N VAL A 49 8.87 -5.90 -23.10
CA VAL A 49 9.07 -7.28 -22.65
C VAL A 49 9.11 -7.35 -21.13
N PHE A 50 9.75 -6.37 -20.49
CA PHE A 50 9.84 -6.32 -19.03
C PHE A 50 8.49 -5.92 -18.43
N VAL A 51 7.83 -4.91 -18.99
CA VAL A 51 6.49 -4.48 -18.55
C VAL A 51 5.48 -5.62 -18.67
N ALA A 52 5.46 -6.34 -19.79
CA ALA A 52 4.57 -7.50 -19.96
C ALA A 52 4.86 -8.61 -18.93
N ALA A 53 6.13 -8.85 -18.60
CA ALA A 53 6.52 -9.84 -17.61
C ALA A 53 6.06 -9.46 -16.19
N ASP A 54 6.21 -8.19 -15.81
CA ASP A 54 5.73 -7.68 -14.50
C ASP A 54 4.20 -7.69 -14.39
N LEU A 55 3.48 -7.38 -15.48
CA LEU A 55 2.02 -7.53 -15.49
C LEU A 55 1.62 -9.00 -15.31
N LEU A 56 2.34 -9.93 -15.96
CA LEU A 56 2.03 -11.36 -15.85
C LEU A 56 2.44 -11.98 -14.52
N SER A 57 3.49 -11.49 -13.84
CA SER A 57 3.88 -11.96 -12.51
C SER A 57 2.76 -11.76 -11.51
N GLN A 58 2.13 -10.58 -11.52
CA GLN A 58 0.99 -10.36 -10.66
C GLN A 58 -0.23 -11.16 -11.11
N ALA A 59 -0.53 -11.18 -12.41
CA ALA A 59 -1.74 -11.84 -12.94
C ALA A 59 -1.77 -13.35 -12.63
N GLU A 60 -0.62 -14.02 -12.52
CA GLU A 60 -0.61 -15.44 -12.18
C GLU A 60 -0.92 -15.77 -10.71
N HIS A 61 -0.96 -14.78 -9.81
CA HIS A 61 -1.25 -15.03 -8.39
C HIS A 61 -2.63 -15.66 -8.16
N GLY A 62 -3.68 -15.08 -8.74
CA GLY A 62 -5.06 -15.51 -8.55
C GLY A 62 -6.00 -14.99 -9.64
N ILE A 63 -7.17 -15.60 -9.79
CA ILE A 63 -8.17 -15.17 -10.80
C ILE A 63 -8.80 -13.82 -10.48
N ASP A 64 -8.66 -13.37 -9.24
CA ASP A 64 -9.13 -12.12 -8.67
C ASP A 64 -8.06 -11.02 -8.71
N SER A 65 -6.81 -11.33 -9.07
CA SER A 65 -5.75 -10.34 -9.26
C SER A 65 -6.14 -9.32 -10.33
N GLN A 66 -5.63 -8.10 -10.18
CA GLN A 66 -5.82 -7.02 -11.14
C GLN A 66 -4.47 -6.40 -11.51
N VAL A 67 -4.26 -6.17 -12.80
CA VAL A 67 -3.05 -5.48 -13.28
C VAL A 67 -3.44 -4.24 -14.09
N LEU A 68 -2.66 -3.19 -13.94
CA LEU A 68 -2.92 -1.89 -14.56
C LEU A 68 -1.64 -1.40 -15.26
N LEU A 69 -1.72 -1.13 -16.55
CA LEU A 69 -0.71 -0.35 -17.26
C LEU A 69 -1.25 1.05 -17.48
N ILE A 70 -0.49 2.06 -17.04
CA ILE A 70 -0.73 3.46 -17.37
C ILE A 70 0.39 3.93 -18.29
N THR A 71 0.05 4.45 -19.46
CA THR A 71 1.04 4.88 -20.44
C THR A 71 0.63 6.14 -21.18
N THR A 72 1.62 6.87 -21.71
CA THR A 72 1.41 8.04 -22.57
C THR A 72 1.38 7.69 -24.05
N SER A 73 1.60 6.42 -24.41
CA SER A 73 1.75 5.98 -25.79
C SER A 73 0.83 4.80 -26.13
N GLU A 74 -0.06 5.02 -27.10
CA GLU A 74 -0.89 3.98 -27.71
C GLU A 74 -0.04 2.92 -28.44
N THR A 75 1.08 3.35 -29.03
CA THR A 75 2.01 2.44 -29.70
C THR A 75 2.70 1.52 -28.69
N PHE A 76 3.12 2.06 -27.55
CA PHE A 76 3.69 1.27 -26.46
C PHE A 76 2.66 0.30 -25.88
N ALA A 77 1.43 0.75 -25.62
CA ALA A 77 0.33 -0.10 -25.17
C ALA A 77 0.15 -1.33 -26.08
N SER A 78 0.07 -1.11 -27.40
CA SER A 78 -0.10 -2.19 -28.38
C SER A 78 1.07 -3.19 -28.38
N LYS A 79 2.30 -2.71 -28.16
CA LYS A 79 3.49 -3.57 -28.05
C LYS A 79 3.44 -4.41 -26.78
N VAL A 80 3.06 -3.82 -25.66
CA VAL A 80 2.91 -4.54 -24.38
C VAL A 80 1.82 -5.60 -24.49
N GLU A 81 0.65 -5.30 -25.06
CA GLU A 81 -0.42 -6.29 -25.28
C GLU A 81 0.09 -7.49 -26.08
N THR A 82 0.77 -7.23 -27.20
CA THR A 82 1.36 -8.28 -28.04
C THR A 82 2.33 -9.16 -27.25
N GLU A 83 3.12 -8.57 -26.35
CA GLU A 83 4.11 -9.29 -25.57
C GLU A 83 3.49 -10.05 -24.38
N VAL A 84 2.44 -9.49 -23.76
CA VAL A 84 1.60 -10.19 -22.79
C VAL A 84 1.01 -11.46 -23.41
N GLU A 85 0.44 -11.39 -24.61
CA GLU A 85 -0.11 -12.58 -25.30
C GLU A 85 0.94 -13.66 -25.54
N LYS A 86 2.12 -13.26 -26.04
CA LYS A 86 3.24 -14.18 -26.31
C LYS A 86 3.75 -14.86 -25.05
N GLN A 87 3.93 -14.10 -23.97
CA GLN A 87 4.45 -14.62 -22.72
C GLN A 87 3.40 -15.49 -22.00
N LEU A 88 2.14 -15.05 -21.97
CA LEU A 88 1.01 -15.80 -21.39
C LEU A 88 0.88 -17.20 -21.99
N ALA A 89 1.03 -17.34 -23.30
CA ALA A 89 0.93 -18.64 -23.99
C ALA A 89 1.93 -19.70 -23.48
N ARG A 90 3.01 -19.26 -22.83
CA ARG A 90 4.10 -20.11 -22.31
C ARG A 90 3.96 -20.42 -20.82
N LEU A 91 3.05 -19.75 -20.11
CA LEU A 91 2.92 -19.91 -18.66
C LEU A 91 2.20 -21.22 -18.30
N PRO A 92 2.70 -21.98 -17.31
CA PRO A 92 1.97 -23.13 -16.77
C PRO A 92 0.64 -22.74 -16.12
N ARG A 93 0.53 -21.53 -15.57
CA ARG A 93 -0.67 -20.97 -14.91
C ARG A 93 -1.49 -20.05 -15.82
N LYS A 94 -1.37 -20.20 -17.15
CA LYS A 94 -1.99 -19.28 -18.13
C LYS A 94 -3.51 -19.13 -17.96
N GLU A 95 -4.24 -20.16 -17.57
CA GLU A 95 -5.70 -20.08 -17.39
C GLU A 95 -6.09 -19.19 -16.21
N ILE A 96 -5.24 -19.11 -15.18
CA ILE A 96 -5.43 -18.21 -14.04
C ILE A 96 -5.10 -16.79 -14.47
N ALA A 97 -3.91 -16.60 -15.06
CA ALA A 97 -3.45 -15.28 -15.51
C ALA A 97 -4.42 -14.67 -16.55
N ALA A 98 -4.93 -15.46 -17.50
CA ALA A 98 -5.91 -14.99 -18.47
C ALA A 98 -7.20 -14.44 -17.81
N LYS A 99 -7.68 -15.09 -16.73
CA LYS A 99 -8.85 -14.60 -15.99
C LYS A 99 -8.57 -13.32 -15.20
N ALA A 100 -7.38 -13.19 -14.63
CA ALA A 100 -6.96 -11.95 -13.98
C ALA A 100 -6.89 -10.80 -15.00
N LEU A 101 -6.44 -11.08 -16.23
CA LEU A 101 -6.38 -10.09 -17.30
C LEU A 101 -7.76 -9.58 -17.72
N ASP A 102 -8.85 -10.35 -17.55
CA ASP A 102 -10.23 -9.88 -17.79
C ASP A 102 -10.61 -8.71 -16.84
N ASN A 103 -10.05 -8.69 -15.63
CA ASN A 103 -10.24 -7.63 -14.64
C ASN A 103 -9.28 -6.46 -14.84
N SER A 104 -8.32 -6.58 -15.75
CA SER A 104 -7.18 -5.69 -15.91
C SER A 104 -7.43 -4.60 -16.96
N LYS A 105 -6.60 -3.55 -16.95
CA LYS A 105 -6.76 -2.39 -17.85
C LYS A 105 -5.42 -1.86 -18.33
N ILE A 106 -5.42 -1.35 -19.56
CA ILE A 106 -4.41 -0.43 -20.07
C ILE A 106 -5.09 0.93 -20.23
N VAL A 107 -4.49 1.97 -19.66
CA VAL A 107 -5.02 3.33 -19.68
C VAL A 107 -4.01 4.25 -20.33
N ILE A 108 -4.43 4.90 -21.41
CA ILE A 108 -3.64 5.90 -22.12
C ILE A 108 -3.97 7.28 -21.55
N VAL A 109 -2.95 8.02 -21.15
CA VAL A 109 -3.05 9.37 -20.55
C VAL A 109 -2.19 10.37 -21.32
N ALA A 110 -2.40 11.67 -21.10
CA ALA A 110 -1.73 12.69 -21.89
C ALA A 110 -0.25 12.89 -21.53
N ASN A 111 0.14 12.66 -20.28
CA ASN A 111 1.50 12.89 -19.78
C ASN A 111 1.77 12.19 -18.43
N ASN A 112 3.02 12.23 -17.98
CA ASN A 112 3.47 11.61 -16.72
C ASN A 112 2.75 12.17 -15.48
N THR A 113 2.38 13.46 -15.48
CA THR A 113 1.64 14.05 -14.36
C THR A 113 0.26 13.43 -14.22
N GLU A 114 -0.45 13.26 -15.33
CA GLU A 114 -1.73 12.56 -15.33
C GLU A 114 -1.57 11.07 -14.97
N ALA A 115 -0.50 10.43 -15.47
CA ALA A 115 -0.20 9.03 -15.14
C ALA A 115 -0.01 8.82 -13.64
N MET A 116 0.82 9.65 -13.01
CA MET A 116 1.09 9.58 -11.57
C MET A 116 -0.12 10.01 -10.74
N ALA A 117 -0.92 10.98 -11.21
CA ALA A 117 -2.17 11.34 -10.55
C ALA A 117 -3.16 10.18 -10.53
N LEU A 118 -3.29 9.44 -11.64
CA LEU A 118 -4.12 8.24 -11.71
C LEU A 118 -3.58 7.12 -10.83
N ALA A 119 -2.27 6.85 -10.85
CA ALA A 119 -1.64 5.85 -9.98
C ALA A 119 -1.89 6.17 -8.49
N ASN A 120 -1.74 7.44 -8.09
CA ASN A 120 -2.00 7.88 -6.72
C ASN A 120 -3.48 7.78 -6.31
N ALA A 121 -4.40 8.03 -7.24
CA ALA A 121 -5.84 7.87 -7.01
C ALA A 121 -6.24 6.40 -6.91
N TYR A 122 -5.58 5.53 -7.68
CA TYR A 122 -5.76 4.08 -7.64
C TYR A 122 -5.18 3.46 -6.35
N ALA A 123 -4.07 4.01 -5.85
CA ALA A 123 -3.39 3.59 -4.62
C ALA A 123 -3.02 2.09 -4.63
N PRO A 124 -2.16 1.66 -5.59
CA PRO A 124 -1.86 0.25 -5.82
C PRO A 124 -1.08 -0.38 -4.65
N GLU A 125 -1.26 -1.69 -4.47
CA GLU A 125 -0.36 -2.52 -3.67
C GLU A 125 1.09 -2.42 -4.16
N HIS A 126 1.33 -2.71 -5.44
CA HIS A 126 2.64 -2.61 -6.08
C HIS A 126 2.64 -1.54 -7.19
N LEU A 127 3.58 -0.60 -7.13
CA LEU A 127 3.80 0.41 -8.19
C LEU A 127 5.17 0.21 -8.84
N ILE A 128 5.20 -0.02 -10.16
CA ILE A 128 6.45 -0.21 -10.92
C ILE A 128 6.66 0.98 -11.86
N LEU A 129 7.84 1.59 -11.76
CA LEU A 129 8.29 2.72 -12.58
C LEU A 129 9.55 2.31 -13.36
N PRO A 130 9.42 1.56 -14.46
CA PRO A 130 10.57 0.96 -15.18
C PRO A 130 11.34 1.96 -16.07
N SER A 131 10.97 3.23 -16.06
CA SER A 131 11.59 4.31 -16.84
C SER A 131 13.01 4.63 -16.37
N ASP A 132 13.87 5.16 -17.24
CA ASP A 132 15.17 5.72 -16.84
C ASP A 132 15.01 7.04 -16.03
N ASN A 133 13.87 7.72 -16.14
CA ASN A 133 13.53 8.93 -15.37
C ASN A 133 12.76 8.62 -14.08
N TYR A 134 12.92 7.43 -13.52
CA TYR A 134 12.18 6.98 -12.33
C TYR A 134 12.35 7.91 -11.12
N GLU A 135 13.46 8.64 -11.00
CA GLU A 135 13.70 9.56 -9.87
C GLU A 135 12.70 10.73 -9.85
N GLU A 136 12.33 11.25 -11.02
CA GLU A 136 11.33 12.32 -11.14
C GLU A 136 9.94 11.78 -10.82
N LEU A 137 9.58 10.62 -11.38
CA LEU A 137 8.30 9.96 -11.11
C LEU A 137 8.15 9.58 -9.64
N ALA A 138 9.22 9.11 -8.99
CA ALA A 138 9.22 8.71 -7.59
C ALA A 138 8.84 9.88 -6.65
N GLN A 139 9.25 11.11 -6.99
CA GLN A 139 8.88 12.30 -6.20
C GLN A 139 7.38 12.62 -6.27
N MET A 140 6.68 12.07 -7.26
CA MET A 140 5.23 12.25 -7.45
C MET A 140 4.41 11.17 -6.76
N VAL A 141 5.04 10.15 -6.16
CA VAL A 141 4.33 9.08 -5.46
C VAL A 141 3.77 9.61 -4.13
N VAL A 142 2.47 9.43 -3.95
CA VAL A 142 1.74 9.75 -2.72
C VAL A 142 1.18 8.48 -2.09
N ASN A 143 0.56 7.60 -2.89
CA ASN A 143 -0.08 6.38 -2.40
C ASN A 143 0.39 5.16 -3.19
N ALA A 144 1.08 4.24 -2.51
CA ALA A 144 1.41 2.90 -3.00
C ALA A 144 1.82 2.03 -1.81
N GLY A 145 1.61 0.71 -1.88
CA GLY A 145 2.09 -0.23 -0.85
C GLY A 145 3.61 -0.39 -0.89
N SER A 146 4.16 -0.70 -2.06
CA SER A 146 5.60 -0.77 -2.35
C SER A 146 5.89 -0.25 -3.75
N VAL A 147 7.06 0.36 -3.94
CA VAL A 147 7.45 1.02 -5.20
C VAL A 147 8.74 0.41 -5.74
N PHE A 148 8.73 0.08 -7.03
CA PHE A 148 9.86 -0.50 -7.75
C PHE A 148 10.37 0.50 -8.78
N LEU A 149 11.66 0.83 -8.70
CA LEU A 149 12.25 1.95 -9.43
C LEU A 149 13.29 1.48 -10.45
N GLY A 150 13.07 1.87 -11.70
CA GLY A 150 13.96 1.61 -12.81
C GLY A 150 13.80 0.22 -13.44
N LYS A 151 14.36 0.10 -14.64
CA LYS A 151 14.25 -1.05 -15.56
C LYS A 151 14.58 -2.45 -15.02
N TYR A 152 15.26 -2.56 -13.89
CA TYR A 152 15.67 -3.86 -13.32
C TYR A 152 14.97 -4.19 -12.00
N ALA A 153 14.16 -3.29 -11.46
CA ALA A 153 13.38 -3.54 -10.25
C ALA A 153 12.03 -4.16 -10.63
N CYS A 154 11.98 -5.48 -10.79
CA CYS A 154 10.73 -6.21 -10.99
C CYS A 154 10.05 -6.52 -9.64
N GLU A 155 8.73 -6.77 -9.68
CA GLU A 155 7.92 -7.17 -8.52
C GLU A 155 8.54 -8.37 -7.78
N SER A 156 8.97 -9.37 -8.55
CA SER A 156 9.56 -10.60 -8.01
C SER A 156 10.79 -10.36 -7.14
N ALA A 157 11.58 -9.31 -7.41
CA ALA A 157 12.71 -8.98 -6.54
C ALA A 157 12.21 -8.60 -5.13
N GLY A 158 11.13 -7.82 -5.05
CA GLY A 158 10.48 -7.39 -3.80
C GLY A 158 9.79 -8.52 -3.06
N ASP A 159 9.18 -9.45 -3.80
CA ASP A 159 8.48 -10.59 -3.23
C ASP A 159 9.39 -11.58 -2.51
N TYR A 160 10.65 -11.67 -2.93
CA TYR A 160 11.54 -12.74 -2.50
C TYR A 160 12.81 -12.29 -1.80
N ALA A 161 13.54 -11.28 -2.32
CA ALA A 161 14.96 -11.14 -1.95
C ALA A 161 15.51 -9.72 -1.82
N SER A 162 14.77 -8.67 -2.21
CA SER A 162 15.25 -7.29 -2.07
C SER A 162 15.42 -6.86 -0.61
N GLY A 163 14.66 -7.47 0.30
CA GLY A 163 14.58 -7.13 1.72
C GLY A 163 13.37 -6.29 2.10
N THR A 164 12.57 -5.82 1.15
CA THR A 164 11.24 -5.23 1.42
C THR A 164 10.25 -6.28 1.91
N ASN A 165 9.15 -5.85 2.54
CA ASN A 165 8.09 -6.76 2.96
C ASN A 165 6.98 -6.81 1.90
N HIS A 166 6.61 -8.01 1.47
CA HIS A 166 5.56 -8.23 0.46
C HIS A 166 4.14 -8.37 1.03
N THR A 167 3.96 -8.23 2.35
CA THR A 167 2.60 -8.16 2.94
C THR A 167 2.16 -6.71 2.91
N LEU A 168 1.47 -6.34 1.85
CA LEU A 168 1.12 -4.97 1.51
C LEU A 168 -0.39 -4.73 1.51
N PRO A 169 -0.83 -3.47 1.66
CA PRO A 169 -2.24 -3.14 1.58
C PRO A 169 -2.70 -3.14 0.12
N THR A 170 -3.82 -3.80 -0.15
CA THR A 170 -4.41 -3.88 -1.50
C THR A 170 -5.79 -3.21 -1.52
N HIS A 171 -6.48 -3.17 -2.67
CA HIS A 171 -7.86 -2.68 -2.77
C HIS A 171 -8.00 -1.22 -2.30
N GLY A 172 -7.00 -0.40 -2.63
CA GLY A 172 -6.93 1.02 -2.24
C GLY A 172 -6.61 1.26 -0.76
N TYR A 173 -6.34 0.22 0.03
CA TYR A 173 -5.95 0.41 1.43
C TYR A 173 -4.60 1.11 1.59
N ALA A 174 -3.78 1.21 0.54
CA ALA A 174 -2.56 2.03 0.55
C ALA A 174 -2.83 3.54 0.81
N LEU A 175 -4.09 4.00 0.72
CA LEU A 175 -4.51 5.35 1.13
C LEU A 175 -4.36 5.61 2.64
N ALA A 176 -4.36 4.55 3.47
CA ALA A 176 -4.40 4.68 4.93
C ALA A 176 -3.53 3.67 5.68
N TYR A 177 -3.10 2.59 5.02
CA TYR A 177 -2.32 1.50 5.60
C TYR A 177 -0.92 1.47 5.00
N ASN A 178 0.03 1.00 5.79
CA ASN A 178 1.37 0.69 5.32
C ASN A 178 1.51 -0.82 5.14
N GLY A 179 2.47 -1.25 4.33
CA GLY A 179 2.98 -2.61 4.35
C GLY A 179 3.46 -3.04 5.74
N VAL A 180 3.47 -4.35 6.02
CA VAL A 180 3.97 -4.89 7.28
C VAL A 180 5.43 -4.48 7.45
N ASN A 181 5.74 -3.90 8.60
CA ASN A 181 7.09 -3.43 8.93
C ASN A 181 7.34 -3.61 10.44
N LEU A 182 8.49 -3.14 10.92
CA LEU A 182 8.86 -3.28 12.34
C LEU A 182 7.85 -2.61 13.28
N ASP A 183 7.28 -1.46 12.90
CA ASP A 183 6.27 -0.77 13.70
C ASP A 183 4.98 -1.59 13.83
N SER A 184 4.69 -2.49 12.90
CA SER A 184 3.53 -3.37 12.99
C SER A 184 3.56 -4.29 14.22
N TYR A 185 4.75 -4.56 14.76
CA TYR A 185 5.00 -5.41 15.94
C TYR A 185 5.25 -4.60 17.23
N ASN A 186 5.25 -3.28 17.15
CA ASN A 186 5.58 -2.40 18.27
C ASN A 186 4.35 -1.62 18.77
N ARG A 187 4.44 -1.13 20.02
CA ARG A 187 3.52 -0.14 20.58
C ARG A 187 4.31 1.11 20.95
N LYS A 188 3.82 2.28 20.53
CA LYS A 188 4.43 3.58 20.83
C LYS A 188 3.82 4.15 22.11
N ILE A 189 4.46 3.93 23.26
CA ILE A 189 4.00 4.39 24.58
C ILE A 189 4.56 5.79 24.85
N THR A 190 3.69 6.74 25.19
CA THR A 190 4.09 8.12 25.54
C THR A 190 4.36 8.25 27.03
N PHE A 191 5.40 9.01 27.39
CA PHE A 191 5.77 9.32 28.77
C PHE A 191 5.83 10.83 28.93
N GLN A 192 5.31 11.31 30.05
CA GLN A 192 5.31 12.74 30.39
C GLN A 192 5.73 12.93 31.84
N HIS A 193 6.57 13.93 32.06
CA HIS A 193 7.04 14.33 33.38
C HIS A 193 7.01 15.86 33.45
N LEU A 194 6.36 16.38 34.49
CA LEU A 194 6.27 17.82 34.74
C LEU A 194 6.95 18.14 36.07
N THR A 195 7.82 19.13 36.04
CA THR A 195 8.33 19.76 37.27
C THR A 195 7.31 20.74 37.82
N ALA A 196 7.50 21.21 39.06
CA ALA A 196 6.67 22.28 39.63
C ALA A 196 6.64 23.54 38.76
N GLN A 197 7.78 23.92 38.16
CA GLN A 197 7.83 25.04 37.22
C GLN A 197 7.01 24.76 35.94
N GLY A 198 7.05 23.54 35.42
CA GLY A 198 6.24 23.12 34.28
C GLY A 198 4.74 23.21 34.57
N VAL A 199 4.31 22.77 35.76
CA VAL A 199 2.93 22.92 36.23
C VAL A 199 2.53 24.39 36.27
N ASN A 200 3.35 25.26 36.86
CA ASN A 200 3.07 26.70 36.91
C ASN A 200 3.01 27.35 35.51
N SER A 201 3.75 26.80 34.54
CA SER A 201 3.77 27.31 33.18
C SER A 201 2.51 26.96 32.38
N ILE A 202 1.99 25.74 32.48
CA ILE A 202 0.85 25.28 31.66
C ILE A 202 -0.47 25.19 32.44
N GLY A 203 -0.42 25.22 33.77
CA GLY A 203 -1.55 24.86 34.63
C GLY A 203 -2.77 25.73 34.40
N LYS A 204 -2.59 27.04 34.23
CA LYS A 204 -3.70 27.96 33.91
C LYS A 204 -4.41 27.57 32.62
N ALA A 205 -3.67 27.25 31.56
CA ALA A 205 -4.25 26.83 30.28
C ALA A 205 -5.04 25.52 30.44
N VAL A 206 -4.48 24.54 31.16
CA VAL A 206 -5.15 23.26 31.43
C VAL A 206 -6.45 23.47 32.21
N VAL A 207 -6.43 24.30 33.26
CA VAL A 207 -7.63 24.63 34.04
C VAL A 207 -8.69 25.29 33.18
N THR A 208 -8.33 26.31 32.39
CA THR A 208 -9.27 27.01 31.51
C THR A 208 -9.88 26.08 30.46
N MET A 209 -9.10 25.20 29.84
CA MET A 209 -9.64 24.23 28.88
C MET A 209 -10.61 23.26 29.56
N ALA A 210 -10.23 22.68 30.71
CA ALA A 210 -11.07 21.74 31.44
C ALA A 210 -12.39 22.36 31.94
N GLU A 211 -12.38 23.62 32.37
CA GLU A 211 -13.59 24.36 32.76
C GLU A 211 -14.54 24.58 31.58
N ASN A 212 -14.00 24.92 30.39
CA ASN A 212 -14.81 25.11 29.18
C ASN A 212 -15.39 23.78 28.66
N GLU A 213 -14.71 22.66 28.91
CA GLU A 213 -15.25 21.31 28.67
C GLU A 213 -16.19 20.81 29.77
N GLN A 214 -16.43 21.62 30.82
CA GLN A 214 -17.24 21.27 31.99
C GLN A 214 -16.71 20.06 32.78
N LEU A 215 -15.40 19.82 32.73
CA LEU A 215 -14.70 18.73 33.41
C LEU A 215 -14.04 19.20 34.71
N GLU A 216 -14.85 19.54 35.71
CA GLU A 216 -14.38 20.15 36.97
C GLU A 216 -13.33 19.31 37.72
N ALA A 217 -13.45 17.98 37.70
CA ALA A 217 -12.45 17.10 38.33
C ALA A 217 -11.07 17.18 37.65
N HIS A 218 -11.03 17.34 36.31
CA HIS A 218 -9.78 17.53 35.57
C HIS A 218 -9.15 18.89 35.91
N ALA A 219 -9.95 19.95 35.94
CA ALA A 219 -9.49 21.28 36.34
C ALA A 219 -8.91 21.26 37.76
N ASN A 220 -9.65 20.68 38.72
CA ASN A 220 -9.21 20.57 40.10
C ASN A 220 -7.92 19.76 40.25
N ALA A 221 -7.73 18.67 39.48
CA ALA A 221 -6.50 17.89 39.51
C ALA A 221 -5.25 18.73 39.18
N MET A 222 -5.38 19.73 38.31
CA MET A 222 -4.32 20.71 38.04
C MET A 222 -4.24 21.78 39.13
N ARG A 223 -5.36 22.39 39.54
CA ARG A 223 -5.39 23.49 40.53
C ARG A 223 -4.70 23.13 41.84
N VAL A 224 -4.85 21.91 42.36
CA VAL A 224 -4.23 21.48 43.63
C VAL A 224 -2.69 21.30 43.56
N ARG A 225 -2.10 21.36 42.35
CA ARG A 225 -0.65 21.26 42.12
C ARG A 225 0.00 22.59 41.73
N MET A 226 -0.81 23.59 41.40
CA MET A 226 -0.39 24.97 41.13
C MET A 226 -0.19 25.73 42.44
#